data_AF-K1TWC2-F1
#
_entry.id   AF-K1TWC2-F1
#
_cell.length_a   1.000
_cell.length_b   1.000
_cell.length_c   1.000
_cell.angle_alpha   90.00
_cell.angle_beta   90.00
_cell.angle_gamma   90.00
#
_symmetry.space_group_name_H-M   'P 1'
#
loop_
_entity.id
_entity.type
_entity.pdbx_description
1 polymer ?
#
loop_
_entity_poly.entity_id
_entity_poly.type
_entity_poly.pdbx_seq_one_letter_code
_entity_poly.pdbx_strand_id
1 'polypeptide(L)' 'MSKVHVFDHPLIQHKLSILRDKNTSVKEFRELISEIAMLMCFEATRDLP' A
#
# COMPACT_ATOMS: atom_id res chain seq x y z
N MET A 1 -14.43 -9.99 -17.45
CA MET A 1 -13.20 -9.58 -16.75
C MET A 1 -13.54 -9.37 -15.29
N SER A 2 -12.72 -9.87 -14.37
CA SER A 2 -12.88 -9.61 -12.94
C SER A 2 -12.85 -8.11 -12.65
N LYS A 3 -13.61 -7.65 -11.65
CA LYS A 3 -13.67 -6.24 -11.24
C LYS A 3 -12.36 -5.92 -10.50
N VAL A 4 -11.43 -5.23 -11.15
CA VAL A 4 -10.18 -4.76 -10.54
C VAL A 4 -10.44 -3.42 -9.89
N HIS A 5 -9.99 -3.24 -8.64
CA HIS A 5 -10.01 -1.97 -7.94
C HIS A 5 -8.58 -1.46 -7.76
N VAL A 6 -8.28 -0.30 -8.33
CA VAL A 6 -6.97 0.35 -8.20
C VAL A 6 -7.08 1.39 -7.09
N PHE A 7 -6.27 1.25 -6.04
CA PHE A 7 -6.24 2.19 -4.93
C PHE A 7 -5.50 3.48 -5.33
N ASP A 8 -6.26 4.56 -5.57
CA ASP A 8 -5.71 5.89 -5.90
C ASP A 8 -5.56 6.76 -4.64
N HIS A 9 -4.66 6.35 -3.74
CA HIS A 9 -4.39 7.06 -2.49
C HIS A 9 -2.99 7.70 -2.50
N PRO A 10 -2.86 9.03 -2.28
CA PRO A 10 -1.57 9.73 -2.36
C PRO A 10 -0.48 9.14 -1.46
N LEU A 11 -0.83 8.75 -0.22
CA LEU A 11 0.13 8.10 0.69
C LEU A 11 0.57 6.71 0.22
N ILE A 12 -0.30 5.94 -0.44
CA ILE A 12 0.08 4.64 -1.00
C ILE A 12 1.08 4.86 -2.13
N GLN A 13 0.81 5.82 -3.02
CA GLN A 13 1.72 6.16 -4.13
C GLN A 13 3.09 6.65 -3.63
N HIS A 14 3.10 7.54 -2.62
CA HIS A 14 4.33 8.03 -2.02
C HIS A 14 5.15 6.90 -1.37
N LYS A 15 4.53 6.08 -0.51
CA LYS A 15 5.21 4.96 0.15
C LYS A 15 5.67 3.88 -0.83
N LEU A 16 4.87 3.60 -1.86
CA LEU A 16 5.23 2.66 -2.92
C LEU A 16 6.44 3.13 -3.72
N SER A 17 6.59 4.45 -3.92
CA SER A 17 7.76 5.02 -4.58
C SER A 17 9.04 4.78 -3.78
N ILE A 18 8.99 4.97 -2.46
CA ILE A 18 10.13 4.67 -1.57
C ILE A 18 10.39 3.16 -1.55
N LEU A 19 9.36 2.33 -1.40
CA LEU A 19 9.48 0.87 -1.35
C LEU A 19 10.15 0.26 -2.59
N ARG A 20 10.00 0.90 -3.75
CA ARG A 20 10.61 0.47 -5.03
C ARG A 20 12.05 0.94 -5.21
N ASP A 21 12.58 1.80 -4.34
CA ASP A 21 13.98 2.20 -4.40
C ASP A 21 14.87 1.01 -3.99
N LYS A 22 15.87 0.70 -4.82
CA LYS A 22 16.86 -0.36 -4.57
C LYS A 22 17.73 -0.09 -3.34
N ASN A 23 17.77 1.15 -2.88
CA ASN A 23 18.57 1.58 -1.72
C ASN A 23 17.79 1.47 -0.40
N THR A 24 16.49 1.17 -0.44
CA THR A 24 15.66 1.03 0.77
C THR A 24 16.16 -0.11 1.64
N SER A 25 16.34 0.18 2.92
CA SER A 25 16.82 -0.82 3.87
C SER A 25 15.78 -1.93 4.11
N VAL A 26 16.22 -3.12 4.52
CA VAL A 26 15.31 -4.25 4.84
C VAL A 26 14.32 -3.88 5.94
N LYS A 27 14.73 -3.05 6.91
CA LYS A 27 13.86 -2.57 7.98
C LYS A 27 12.76 -1.67 7.41
N GLU A 28 13.17 -0.63 6.69
CA GLU A 28 12.25 0.36 6.10
C GLU A 28 11.29 -0.29 5.11
N PHE A 29 11.75 -1.26 4.31
CA PHE A 29 10.89 -2.03 3.41
C PHE A 29 9.74 -2.73 4.16
N ARG A 30 10.04 -3.38 5.29
CA ARG A 30 9.03 -4.07 6.11
C ARG A 30 8.04 -3.09 6.74
N GLU A 31 8.53 -1.94 7.20
CA GLU A 31 7.71 -0.87 7.76
C GLU A 31 6.77 -0.30 6.70
N LEU A 32 7.28 0.05 5.52
CA LEU A 32 6.51 0.59 4.39
C LEU A 32 5.44 -0.40 3.91
N ILE A 33 5.75 -1.69 3.78
CA ILE A 33 4.75 -2.71 3.43
C ILE A 33 3.61 -2.73 4.46
N SER A 34 3.94 -2.70 5.75
CA SER A 34 2.94 -2.77 6.81
C SER A 34 2.00 -1.56 6.76
N GLU A 35 2.55 -0.37 6.51
CA GLU A 35 1.76 0.86 6.35
C GLU A 35 0.87 0.86 5.11
N ILE A 36 1.41 0.41 3.96
CA ILE A 36 0.63 0.27 2.73
C ILE A 36 -0.51 -0.74 2.94
N ALA A 37 -0.24 -1.87 3.59
CA ALA A 37 -1.23 -2.90 3.88
C ALA A 37 -2.36 -2.37 4.78
N MET A 38 -2.05 -1.53 5.79
CA MET A 38 -3.08 -0.90 6.62
C MET A 38 -4.01 0.01 5.80
N LEU A 39 -3.44 0.83 4.91
CA LEU A 39 -4.23 1.72 4.04
C LEU A 39 -5.10 0.93 3.06
N MET A 40 -4.54 -0.13 2.45
CA MET A 40 -5.29 -1.02 1.57
C MET A 40 -6.39 -1.78 2.32
N CYS A 41 -6.12 -2.21 3.55
CA CYS A 41 -7.10 -2.90 4.38
C CYS A 41 -8.32 -2.00 4.63
N PHE A 42 -8.11 -0.75 5.02
CA PHE A 42 -9.19 0.22 5.21
C PHE A 42 -10.12 0.33 3.99
N GLU A 43 -9.53 0.46 2.80
CA GLU A 43 -10.29 0.52 1.55
C GLU A 43 -10.96 -0.83 1.21
N ALA A 44 -10.27 -1.95 1.42
CA ALA A 44 -10.77 -3.29 1.13
C ALA A 44 -11.92 -3.72 2.07
N THR A 45 -11.96 -3.20 3.29
CA THR A 45 -13.00 -3.49 4.28
C THR A 45 -14.14 -2.48 4.29
N ARG A 46 -14.19 -1.55 3.33
CA ARG A 46 -15.21 -0.48 3.30
C ARG A 46 -16.65 -1.01 3.22
N ASP A 47 -16.85 -2.16 2.58
CA ASP A 47 -18.16 -2.77 2.37
C ASP A 47 -18.52 -3.82 3.43
N LEU A 48 -17.78 -3.90 4.54
CA LEU A 48 -18.15 -4.78 5.65
C LEU A 48 -19.49 -4.32 6.27
N PRO A 49 -20.39 -5.26 6.58
CA PRO A 49 -21.69 -4.96 7.20
C PRO A 49 -21.57 -4.42 8.63
#